data_AF-A0A425DMA2-F1
#
_entry.id   AF-A0A425DMA2-F1
#
_cell.length_a   1.000
_cell.length_b   1.000
_cell.length_c   1.000
_cell.angle_alpha   90.00
_cell.angle_beta   90.00
_cell.angle_gamma   90.00
#
_symmetry.space_group_name_H-M   'P 1'
#
loop_
_entity.id
_entity.type
_entity.pdbx_description
1 polymer ?
#
loop_
_entity_poly.entity_id
_entity_poly.type
_entity_poly.pdbx_seq_one_letter_code
_entity_poly.pdbx_strand_id
1 'polypeptide(L)'
;MLQALGQLETMNDYEVAAELGVAWRTIRNWQSKRSELLAYKGNKKRMKLKPGGRPEVFRDSPGILEFIHGLRDAERALTKIHMVTWIKRNQRAWLVSYLANKKPGTGYNSLLLLLRRFSARLSSNDLVQANGARKTWRTRTTSLRQNFIVSIVTMSQKACTT
;
A
#
# COMPACT_ATOMS: atom_id res chain seq x y z
N MET A 1 17.80 -27.72 2.96
CA MET A 1 17.71 -27.36 1.52
C MET A 1 19.02 -27.56 0.78
N LEU A 2 20.07 -26.74 1.00
CA LEU A 2 21.35 -26.96 0.30
C LEU A 2 22.00 -28.30 0.70
N GLN A 3 21.89 -28.70 1.97
CA GLN A 3 22.28 -30.02 2.45
C GLN A 3 21.55 -31.15 1.70
N ALA A 4 20.23 -31.01 1.49
CA ALA A 4 19.43 -31.96 0.72
C ALA A 4 19.93 -32.10 -0.72
N LEU A 5 20.31 -30.99 -1.36
CA LEU A 5 20.87 -31.01 -2.71
C LEU A 5 22.23 -31.73 -2.75
N GLY A 6 23.04 -31.65 -1.69
CA GLY A 6 24.27 -32.44 -1.57
C GLY A 6 23.99 -33.94 -1.46
N GLN A 7 23.03 -34.34 -0.62
CA GLN A 7 22.66 -35.75 -0.42
C GLN A 7 22.04 -36.41 -1.66
N LEU A 8 21.40 -35.62 -2.54
CA LEU A 8 20.87 -36.11 -3.82
C LEU A 8 21.95 -36.56 -4.82
N GLU A 9 23.24 -36.31 -4.56
CA GLU A 9 24.33 -36.87 -5.38
C GLU A 9 24.63 -38.34 -5.02
N THR A 10 24.20 -38.78 -3.83
CA THR A 10 24.51 -40.10 -3.28
C THR A 10 23.27 -40.96 -3.01
N MET A 11 22.11 -40.34 -2.79
CA MET A 11 20.88 -41.00 -2.34
C MET A 11 19.68 -40.66 -3.23
N ASN A 12 18.64 -41.50 -3.16
CA ASN A 12 17.37 -41.27 -3.85
C ASN A 12 16.54 -40.16 -3.15
N ASP A 13 15.74 -39.40 -3.91
CA ASP A 13 14.81 -38.38 -3.44
C ASP A 13 13.98 -38.81 -2.23
N TYR A 14 13.54 -40.07 -2.20
CA TYR A 14 12.73 -40.63 -1.11
C TYR A 14 13.50 -40.79 0.20
N GLU A 15 14.75 -41.24 0.11
CA GLU A 15 15.63 -41.42 1.26
C GLU A 15 16.00 -40.06 1.86
N VAL A 16 16.37 -39.11 0.99
CA VAL A 16 16.66 -37.72 1.39
C VAL A 16 15.45 -37.05 2.03
N ALA A 17 14.24 -37.30 1.52
CA ALA A 17 13.00 -36.80 2.09
C ALA A 17 12.74 -37.37 3.49
N ALA A 18 12.96 -38.68 3.68
CA ALA A 18 12.77 -39.37 4.94
C ALA A 18 13.79 -38.90 6.00
N GLU A 19 15.08 -38.82 5.65
CA GLU A 19 16.13 -38.35 6.56
C GLU A 19 15.92 -36.91 7.04
N LEU A 20 15.50 -36.02 6.13
CA LEU A 20 15.31 -34.61 6.45
C LEU A 20 13.93 -34.30 7.05
N GLY A 21 13.01 -35.26 7.08
CA GLY A 21 11.62 -35.05 7.48
C GLY A 21 10.89 -34.03 6.59
N VAL A 22 11.26 -33.95 5.31
CA VAL A 22 10.72 -32.99 4.34
C VAL A 22 9.88 -33.74 3.32
N ALA A 23 8.68 -33.23 3.00
CA ALA A 23 7.83 -33.85 1.99
C ALA A 23 8.55 -34.02 0.64
N TRP A 24 8.44 -35.20 0.03
CA TRP A 24 9.09 -35.54 -1.26
C TRP A 24 8.86 -34.51 -2.36
N ARG A 25 7.64 -33.95 -2.48
CA ARG A 25 7.34 -32.88 -3.46
C ARG A 25 8.25 -31.65 -3.30
N THR A 26 8.68 -31.35 -2.09
CA THR A 26 9.58 -30.21 -1.81
C THR A 26 11.00 -30.50 -2.30
N ILE A 27 11.50 -31.73 -2.10
CA ILE A 27 12.80 -32.16 -2.61
C ILE A 27 12.83 -32.06 -4.15
N ARG A 28 11.82 -32.61 -4.82
CA ARG A 28 11.69 -32.56 -6.28
C ARG A 28 11.60 -31.11 -6.82
N ASN A 29 10.88 -30.24 -6.12
CA ASN A 29 10.82 -28.82 -6.45
C ASN A 29 12.17 -28.11 -6.30
N TRP A 30 12.97 -28.47 -5.30
CA TRP A 30 14.32 -27.93 -5.14
C TRP A 30 15.27 -28.45 -6.21
N GLN A 31 15.20 -29.74 -6.54
CA GLN A 31 15.99 -30.34 -7.61
C GLN A 31 15.71 -29.69 -8.97
N SER A 32 14.43 -29.43 -9.28
CA SER A 32 14.02 -28.73 -10.50
C SER A 32 14.61 -27.31 -10.62
N LYS A 33 15.05 -26.73 -9.51
CA LYS A 33 15.65 -25.38 -9.43
C LYS A 33 17.10 -25.42 -8.98
N ARG A 34 17.75 -26.60 -8.99
CA ARG A 34 19.08 -26.84 -8.38
C ARG A 34 20.11 -25.82 -8.85
N SER A 35 20.19 -25.59 -10.16
CA SER A 35 21.14 -24.63 -10.76
C SER A 35 20.90 -23.20 -10.25
N GLU A 36 19.66 -22.72 -10.26
CA GLU A 36 19.30 -21.38 -9.76
C GLU A 36 19.62 -21.23 -8.27
N LEU A 37 19.42 -22.29 -7.50
CA LEU A 37 19.64 -22.30 -6.05
C LEU A 37 21.13 -22.33 -5.69
N LEU A 38 21.94 -23.08 -6.44
CA LEU A 38 23.39 -23.12 -6.26
C LEU A 38 24.06 -21.83 -6.76
N ALA A 39 23.55 -21.23 -7.84
CA ALA A 39 24.06 -19.97 -8.38
C ALA A 39 23.60 -18.73 -7.57
N TYR A 40 22.69 -18.88 -6.61
CA TYR A 40 22.11 -17.76 -5.86
C TYR A 40 23.14 -17.11 -4.92
N LYS A 41 23.52 -15.87 -5.24
CA LYS A 41 24.48 -15.05 -4.45
C LYS A 41 23.82 -14.17 -3.38
N GLY A 42 22.50 -14.26 -3.17
CA GLY A 42 21.76 -13.41 -2.22
C GLY A 42 21.73 -13.98 -0.79
N ASN A 43 20.83 -13.41 0.04
CA ASN A 43 20.66 -13.87 1.43
C ASN A 43 20.13 -15.31 1.50
N LYS A 44 20.98 -16.25 1.94
CA LYS A 44 20.68 -17.69 2.04
C LYS A 44 19.63 -18.03 3.10
N LYS A 45 19.43 -17.18 4.13
CA LYS A 45 18.38 -17.36 5.15
C LYS A 45 16.98 -16.98 4.66
N ARG A 46 16.88 -16.12 3.65
CA ARG A 46 15.62 -15.65 3.04
C ARG A 46 15.71 -15.76 1.52
N MET A 47 15.92 -16.99 1.06
CA MET A 47 16.16 -17.27 -0.35
C MET A 47 14.86 -17.14 -1.15
N LYS A 48 14.77 -16.10 -1.99
CA LYS A 48 13.73 -15.94 -3.01
C LYS A 48 14.42 -15.89 -4.37
N LEU A 49 14.26 -16.95 -5.15
CA LEU A 49 14.88 -17.08 -6.49
C LEU A 49 14.57 -15.89 -7.39
N LYS A 50 13.32 -15.42 -7.34
CA LYS A 50 12.93 -14.13 -7.89
C LYS A 50 12.66 -13.18 -6.72
N PRO A 51 13.43 -12.09 -6.57
CA PRO A 51 13.07 -11.07 -5.60
C PRO A 51 11.64 -10.61 -5.91
N GLY A 52 10.80 -10.52 -4.87
CA GLY A 52 9.49 -9.93 -5.04
C GLY A 52 9.68 -8.51 -5.60
N GLY A 53 8.99 -8.19 -6.70
CA GLY A 53 9.07 -6.87 -7.30
C GLY A 53 8.77 -5.78 -6.27
N ARG A 54 9.38 -4.60 -6.44
CA ARG A 54 9.05 -3.45 -5.61
C ARG A 54 7.54 -3.21 -5.69
N PRO A 55 6.86 -2.99 -4.55
CA PRO A 55 5.47 -2.57 -4.57
C PRO A 55 5.33 -1.37 -5.50
N GLU A 56 4.35 -1.43 -6.40
CA GLU A 56 4.02 -0.26 -7.21
C GLU A 56 3.66 0.90 -6.29
N VAL A 57 4.21 2.06 -6.63
CA VAL A 57 4.00 3.29 -5.90
C VAL A 57 3.12 4.18 -6.76
N PHE A 58 1.97 4.54 -6.21
CA PHE A 58 1.15 5.61 -6.79
C PHE A 58 1.96 6.90 -6.72
N ARG A 59 2.05 7.63 -7.84
CA ARG A 59 2.76 8.92 -7.87
C ARG A 59 1.95 9.92 -7.05
N ASP A 60 2.59 10.52 -6.05
CA ASP A 60 1.96 11.51 -5.18
C ASP A 60 1.69 12.78 -6.02
N SER A 61 0.42 12.98 -6.37
CA SER A 61 -0.04 14.20 -7.04
C SER A 61 -0.61 15.13 -5.98
N PRO A 62 -0.25 16.43 -5.97
CA PRO A 62 -0.71 17.37 -4.94
C PRO A 62 -2.24 17.38 -4.81
N GLY A 63 -2.97 17.25 -5.92
CA GLY A 63 -4.43 17.24 -5.92
C GLY A 63 -5.09 16.05 -5.21
N ILE A 64 -4.48 14.85 -5.19
CA ILE A 64 -5.07 13.72 -4.45
C ILE A 64 -4.82 13.85 -2.94
N LEU A 65 -3.71 14.50 -2.58
CA LEU A 65 -3.31 14.67 -1.19
C LEU A 65 -4.23 15.68 -0.50
N GLU A 66 -4.44 16.83 -1.13
CA GLU A 66 -5.40 17.85 -0.68
C GLU A 66 -6.81 17.28 -0.55
N PHE A 67 -7.25 16.49 -1.54
CA PHE A 67 -8.55 15.81 -1.49
C PHE A 67 -8.65 14.84 -0.31
N ILE A 68 -7.59 14.07 -0.01
CA ILE A 68 -7.58 13.15 1.13
C ILE A 68 -7.55 13.89 2.47
N HIS A 69 -6.80 14.98 2.59
CA HIS A 69 -6.79 15.80 3.81
C HIS A 69 -8.16 16.42 4.07
N GLY A 70 -8.77 17.07 3.07
CA GLY A 70 -10.11 17.64 3.20
C GLY A 70 -11.17 16.59 3.54
N LEU A 71 -11.05 15.37 2.99
CA LEU A 71 -11.94 14.27 3.35
C LEU A 71 -11.73 13.77 4.78
N ARG A 72 -10.52 13.75 5.32
CA ARG A 72 -10.29 13.33 6.72
C ARG A 72 -10.85 14.35 7.71
N ASP A 73 -10.85 15.62 7.34
CA ASP A 73 -11.40 16.69 8.16
C ASP A 73 -12.94 16.65 8.17
N ALA A 74 -13.57 16.27 7.05
CA ALA A 74 -15.03 16.18 6.91
C ALA A 74 -15.62 14.81 7.32
N GLU A 75 -14.99 13.73 6.87
CA GLU A 75 -15.37 12.35 7.14
C GLU A 75 -14.24 11.66 7.92
N ARG A 76 -14.51 11.34 9.19
CA ARG A 76 -13.57 10.72 10.14
C ARG A 76 -12.85 9.47 9.60
N ALA A 77 -13.35 8.83 8.54
CA ALA A 77 -12.74 7.67 7.89
C ALA A 77 -12.67 7.83 6.35
N LEU A 78 -11.45 7.89 5.82
CA LEU A 78 -11.20 7.85 4.37
C LEU A 78 -11.54 6.48 3.77
N THR A 79 -12.50 6.42 2.85
CA THR A 79 -12.89 5.17 2.17
C THR A 79 -12.19 5.00 0.82
N LYS A 80 -11.85 3.76 0.46
CA LYS A 80 -11.28 3.39 -0.86
C LYS A 80 -12.10 3.89 -2.05
N ILE A 81 -13.42 3.97 -1.88
CA ILE A 81 -14.38 4.46 -2.87
C ILE A 81 -14.09 5.91 -3.23
N HIS A 82 -13.86 6.79 -2.25
CA HIS A 82 -13.60 8.21 -2.50
C HIS A 82 -12.33 8.43 -3.32
N MET A 83 -11.25 7.71 -2.98
CA MET A 83 -10.01 7.74 -3.76
C MET A 83 -10.21 7.24 -5.20
N VAL A 84 -10.95 6.14 -5.40
CA VAL A 84 -11.24 5.62 -6.74
C VAL A 84 -12.08 6.62 -7.54
N THR A 85 -13.10 7.22 -6.93
CA THR A 85 -13.96 8.22 -7.58
C THR A 85 -13.16 9.46 -7.99
N TRP A 86 -12.27 9.94 -7.13
CA TRP A 86 -11.39 11.07 -7.46
C TRP A 86 -10.47 10.74 -8.64
N ILE A 87 -9.86 9.54 -8.65
CA ILE A 87 -8.99 9.10 -9.76
C ILE A 87 -9.77 9.00 -11.06
N LYS A 88 -10.99 8.44 -11.04
CA LYS A 88 -11.85 8.35 -12.22
C LYS A 88 -12.18 9.72 -12.80
N ARG A 89 -12.36 10.73 -11.95
CA ARG A 89 -12.70 12.11 -12.36
C ARG A 89 -11.49 12.90 -12.84
N ASN A 90 -10.37 12.82 -12.13
CA ASN A 90 -9.22 13.72 -12.32
C ASN A 90 -8.05 13.08 -13.07
N GLN A 91 -7.95 11.74 -13.08
CA GLN A 91 -6.80 11.01 -13.61
C GLN A 91 -7.24 9.81 -14.48
N ARG A 92 -8.29 10.00 -15.28
CA ARG A 92 -8.86 8.94 -16.14
C ARG A 92 -7.82 8.34 -17.10
N ALA A 93 -7.03 9.17 -17.75
CA ALA A 93 -5.99 8.71 -18.69
C ALA A 93 -4.98 7.80 -17.98
N TRP A 94 -4.49 8.22 -16.81
CA TRP A 94 -3.60 7.41 -15.97
C TRP A 94 -4.26 6.09 -15.56
N LEU A 95 -5.53 6.12 -15.13
CA LEU A 95 -6.26 4.91 -14.72
C LEU A 95 -6.40 3.90 -15.87
N VAL A 96 -6.71 4.38 -17.08
CA VAL A 96 -6.82 3.53 -18.27
C VAL A 96 -5.48 2.90 -18.60
N SER A 97 -4.41 3.69 -18.68
CA SER A 97 -3.05 3.17 -18.93
C SER A 97 -2.59 2.21 -17.83
N TYR A 98 -2.93 2.50 -16.57
CA TYR A 98 -2.61 1.63 -15.43
C TYR A 98 -3.30 0.28 -15.57
N LEU A 99 -4.60 0.25 -15.87
CA LEU A 99 -5.37 -0.99 -16.01
C LEU A 99 -4.96 -1.78 -17.27
N ALA A 100 -4.60 -1.11 -18.36
CA ALA A 100 -4.12 -1.76 -19.60
C ALA A 100 -2.83 -2.58 -19.38
N ASN A 101 -1.97 -2.11 -18.47
CA ASN A 101 -0.71 -2.80 -18.13
C ASN A 101 -0.90 -3.98 -17.15
N LYS A 102 -2.13 -4.30 -16.74
CA LYS A 102 -2.43 -5.37 -15.79
C LYS A 102 -2.96 -6.61 -16.47
N LYS A 103 -2.73 -7.76 -15.83
CA LYS A 103 -3.37 -9.01 -16.23
C LYS A 103 -4.90 -8.82 -16.20
N PRO A 104 -5.63 -9.29 -17.22
CA PRO A 104 -7.08 -9.19 -17.26
C PRO A 104 -7.69 -9.80 -15.99
N GLY A 105 -8.73 -9.16 -15.46
CA GLY A 105 -9.38 -9.56 -14.19
C GLY A 105 -8.64 -9.16 -12.90
N THR A 106 -7.36 -8.75 -12.96
CA THR A 106 -6.60 -8.38 -11.74
C THR A 106 -6.41 -6.88 -11.53
N GLY A 107 -6.72 -6.06 -12.54
CA GLY A 107 -6.39 -4.64 -12.55
C GLY A 107 -7.05 -3.86 -11.42
N TYR A 108 -8.35 -4.06 -11.19
CA TYR A 108 -9.08 -3.34 -10.15
C TYR A 108 -8.65 -3.75 -8.74
N ASN A 109 -8.43 -5.04 -8.48
CA ASN A 109 -7.88 -5.52 -7.21
C ASN A 109 -6.48 -4.94 -6.94
N SER A 110 -5.65 -4.87 -7.99
CA SER A 110 -4.33 -4.24 -7.92
C SER A 110 -4.43 -2.74 -7.59
N LEU A 111 -5.40 -2.03 -8.18
CA LEU A 111 -5.68 -0.62 -7.85
C LEU A 111 -6.08 -0.45 -6.38
N LEU A 112 -6.98 -1.28 -5.86
CA LEU A 112 -7.41 -1.18 -4.46
C LEU A 112 -6.26 -1.42 -3.48
N LEU A 113 -5.36 -2.36 -3.79
CA LEU A 113 -4.16 -2.60 -3.00
C LEU A 113 -3.19 -1.42 -3.05
N LEU A 114 -3.03 -0.80 -4.23
CA LEU A 114 -2.21 0.39 -4.42
C LEU A 114 -2.72 1.54 -3.55
N LEU A 115 -4.03 1.81 -3.57
CA LEU A 115 -4.66 2.87 -2.79
C LEU A 115 -4.62 2.61 -1.28
N ARG A 116 -4.78 1.35 -0.86
CA ARG A 116 -4.61 0.98 0.56
C ARG A 116 -3.20 1.29 1.05
N ARG A 117 -2.17 0.94 0.28
CA ARG A 117 -0.77 1.23 0.62
C ARG A 117 -0.49 2.73 0.62
N PHE A 118 -1.05 3.45 -0.35
CA PHE A 118 -0.95 4.90 -0.41
C PHE A 118 -1.55 5.56 0.84
N SER A 119 -2.80 5.23 1.19
CA SER A 119 -3.47 5.73 2.39
C SER A 119 -2.72 5.38 3.68
N ALA A 120 -2.16 4.16 3.80
CA ALA A 120 -1.33 3.78 4.94
C ALA A 120 -0.07 4.64 5.06
N ARG A 121 0.62 4.93 3.96
CA ARG A 121 1.80 5.81 3.94
C ARG A 121 1.45 7.24 4.33
N LEU A 122 0.32 7.76 3.86
CA LEU A 122 -0.17 9.08 4.27
C LEU A 122 -0.43 9.13 5.77
N SER A 123 -1.18 8.17 6.33
CA SER A 123 -1.40 8.09 7.78
C SER A 123 -0.08 8.00 8.56
N SER A 124 0.91 7.25 8.07
CA SER A 124 2.22 7.17 8.71
C SER A 124 3.00 8.49 8.63
N ASN A 125 2.96 9.18 7.50
CA ASN A 125 3.57 10.51 7.34
C ASN A 125 2.87 11.55 8.22
N ASP A 126 1.53 11.50 8.31
CA ASP A 126 0.72 12.33 9.20
C ASP A 126 1.09 12.09 10.67
N LEU A 127 1.37 10.84 11.08
CA LEU A 127 1.85 10.51 12.42
C LEU A 127 3.28 11.02 12.70
N VAL A 128 4.16 11.01 11.69
CA VAL A 128 5.51 11.56 11.80
C VAL A 128 5.47 13.09 11.92
N GLN A 129 4.62 13.77 11.13
CA GLN A 129 4.36 15.20 11.29
C GLN A 129 3.64 15.53 12.61
N ALA A 130 2.69 14.72 13.06
CA ALA A 130 2.01 14.91 14.34
C ALA A 130 2.96 14.71 15.54
N ASN A 131 3.95 13.82 15.47
CA ASN A 131 4.95 13.65 16.51
C ASN A 131 5.99 14.80 16.53
N GLY A 132 6.29 15.41 15.38
CA GLY A 132 7.08 16.66 15.32
C GLY A 132 6.29 17.89 15.77
N ALA A 133 4.97 17.92 15.50
CA ALA A 133 4.14 19.10 15.69
C ALA A 133 3.33 19.12 17.00
N ARG A 134 3.35 18.05 17.80
CA ARG A 134 2.81 18.06 19.18
C ARG A 134 3.44 19.12 20.09
N LYS A 135 4.60 19.69 19.72
CA LYS A 135 5.23 20.80 20.45
C LYS A 135 4.75 22.20 20.05
N THR A 136 4.03 22.39 18.93
CA THR A 136 3.76 23.74 18.40
C THR A 136 2.29 24.06 18.07
N TRP A 137 1.34 23.12 18.21
CA TRP A 137 -0.08 23.41 17.92
C TRP A 137 -0.91 23.96 19.09
N ARG A 138 -0.35 24.15 20.29
CA ARG A 138 -1.10 24.73 21.44
C ARG A 138 -1.24 26.26 21.39
N THR A 139 -0.66 26.94 20.41
CA THR A 139 -0.71 28.42 20.32
C THR A 139 -0.89 28.91 18.89
N ARG A 140 -1.89 28.42 18.14
CA ARG A 140 -2.43 29.15 16.98
C ARG A 140 -3.77 28.68 16.43
N THR A 141 -4.70 28.27 17.28
CA THR A 141 -6.06 27.87 16.86
C THR A 141 -7.18 28.51 17.70
N THR A 142 -6.92 29.71 18.23
CA THR A 142 -7.96 30.55 18.87
C THR A 142 -8.47 31.66 17.94
N SER A 143 -7.76 32.06 16.88
CA SER A 143 -8.18 33.23 16.07
C SER A 143 -8.98 32.94 14.80
N LEU A 144 -9.27 31.67 14.45
CA LEU A 144 -10.11 31.33 13.29
C LEU A 144 -11.39 30.56 13.64
N ARG A 145 -11.78 30.60 14.92
CA ARG A 145 -13.11 30.14 15.38
C ARG A 145 -14.10 31.30 15.62
N GLN A 146 -13.68 32.56 15.53
CA GLN A 146 -14.57 33.70 15.76
C GLN A 146 -15.31 34.18 14.49
N ASN A 147 -14.81 33.88 13.29
CA ASN A 147 -15.33 34.50 12.05
C ASN A 147 -16.28 33.63 11.22
N PHE A 148 -16.60 32.40 11.65
CA PHE A 148 -17.54 31.55 10.90
C PHE A 148 -18.93 31.45 11.55
N ILE A 149 -19.06 31.72 12.85
CA ILE A 149 -20.36 31.68 13.54
C ILE A 149 -21.15 33.00 13.38
N VAL A 150 -20.47 34.15 13.19
CA VAL A 150 -21.15 35.45 13.04
C VAL A 150 -21.90 35.59 11.70
N SER A 151 -21.49 34.86 10.66
CA SER A 151 -22.08 35.02 9.31
C SER A 151 -23.36 34.21 9.10
N ILE A 152 -23.62 33.17 9.91
CA ILE A 152 -24.83 32.34 9.77
C ILE A 152 -26.01 32.95 10.56
N VAL A 153 -25.74 33.66 11.67
CA VAL A 153 -26.80 34.30 12.46
C VAL A 153 -27.32 35.58 11.80
N THR A 154 -26.49 36.30 11.04
CA THR A 154 -26.90 37.58 10.42
C THR A 154 -27.71 37.45 9.11
N MET A 155 -27.73 36.29 8.46
CA MET A 155 -28.61 36.06 7.29
C MET A 155 -30.00 35.52 7.65
N SER A 156 -30.20 34.99 8.86
CA SER A 156 -31.51 34.46 9.29
C SER A 156 -32.49 35.55 9.75
N GLN A 157 -32.00 36.71 10.20
CA GLN A 157 -32.87 37.80 10.68
C GLN A 157 -33.33 38.80 9.61
N LYS A 158 -32.81 38.74 8.38
CA LYS A 158 -33.25 39.61 7.26
C LYS A 158 -34.33 38.99 6.36
N ALA A 159 -34.78 37.77 6.62
CA ALA A 159 -35.81 37.09 5.82
C ALA A 159 -37.22 37.12 6.44
N CYS A 160 -37.42 37.72 7.63
CA CYS A 160 -38.72 37.79 8.31
C CYS A 160 -39.27 39.21 8.53
N THR A 161 -38.73 40.23 7.88
CA THR A 161 -39.30 41.59 7.89
C THR A 161 -39.35 42.18 6.48
N THR A 162 -40.38 41.82 5.73
CA THR A 162 -41.11 42.69 4.79
C THR A 162 -42.49 42.08 4.59
#